data_AF-A0A699VKE5-F1
#
_entry.id   AF-A0A699VKE5-F1
#
_cell.length_a   1.000
_cell.length_b   1.000
_cell.length_c   1.000
_cell.angle_alpha   90.00
_cell.angle_beta   90.00
_cell.angle_gamma   90.00
#
_symmetry.space_group_name_H-M   'P 1'
#
loop_
_entity.id
_entity.type
_entity.pdbx_description
1 polymer ?
#
loop_
_entity_poly.entity_id
_entity_poly.type
_entity_poly.pdbx_seq_one_letter_code
_entity_poly.pdbx_strand_id
1 'polypeptide(L)'
;MEEEENRALQSINETPAEKAAKRRKLNEEVEDLKRHLEIMLDEDDDVYTEATPLRRKVLVVDYEIIKINNKPYYKIIRADGT
;
A
#
# COMPACT_ATOMS: atom_id res chain seq x y z
N MET A 1 -18.31 -13.08 -14.69
CA MET A 1 -17.58 -12.79 -15.94
C MET A 1 -18.14 -11.52 -16.57
N GLU A 2 -19.45 -11.46 -16.82
CA GLU A 2 -20.15 -10.31 -17.42
C GLU A 2 -20.05 -8.98 -16.62
N GLU A 3 -20.01 -9.04 -15.28
CA GLU A 3 -19.83 -7.87 -14.41
C GLU A 3 -18.43 -7.26 -14.49
N GLU A 4 -17.41 -8.11 -14.68
CA GLU A 4 -16.01 -7.70 -14.76
C GLU A 4 -15.72 -7.07 -16.12
N GLU A 5 -16.31 -7.62 -17.19
CA GLU A 5 -16.30 -7.04 -18.53
C GLU A 5 -17.02 -5.67 -18.55
N ASN A 6 -18.17 -5.53 -17.88
CA ASN A 6 -18.85 -4.24 -17.76
C ASN A 6 -18.00 -3.18 -17.05
N ARG A 7 -17.33 -3.54 -15.96
CA ARG A 7 -16.39 -2.63 -15.27
C ARG A 7 -15.21 -2.25 -16.14
N ALA A 8 -14.66 -3.20 -16.89
CA ALA A 8 -13.58 -2.95 -17.82
C ALA A 8 -14.01 -1.97 -18.92
N LEU A 9 -15.15 -2.20 -19.58
CA LEU A 9 -15.73 -1.31 -20.59
C LEU A 9 -15.99 0.11 -20.05
N GLN A 10 -16.45 0.22 -18.80
CA GLN A 10 -16.67 1.51 -18.16
C GLN A 10 -15.35 2.27 -17.91
N SER A 11 -14.28 1.57 -17.56
CA SER A 11 -12.94 2.18 -17.38
C SER A 11 -12.29 2.66 -18.70
N ILE A 12 -12.65 2.03 -19.82
CA ILE A 12 -12.11 2.37 -21.15
C ILE A 12 -12.73 3.67 -21.68
N ASN A 13 -14.03 3.87 -21.43
CA ASN A 13 -14.75 5.09 -21.79
C ASN A 13 -14.52 6.27 -20.83
N GLU A 14 -13.72 6.08 -19.79
CA GLU A 14 -13.44 7.09 -18.78
C GLU A 14 -12.63 8.26 -19.33
N THR A 15 -13.11 9.47 -19.05
CA THR A 15 -12.50 10.70 -19.54
C THR A 15 -11.15 10.99 -18.87
N PRO A 16 -10.25 11.75 -19.52
CA PRO A 16 -8.96 12.13 -18.92
C PRO A 16 -9.11 12.87 -17.58
N ALA A 17 -10.20 13.60 -17.40
CA ALA A 17 -10.54 14.32 -16.17
C ALA A 17 -10.88 13.36 -15.02
N GLU A 18 -11.65 12.30 -15.29
CA GLU A 18 -11.98 11.27 -14.30
C GLU A 18 -10.75 10.42 -13.94
N LYS A 19 -9.90 10.07 -14.92
CA LYS A 19 -8.62 9.41 -14.66
C LYS A 19 -7.70 10.24 -13.79
N ALA A 20 -7.65 11.56 -14.02
CA ALA A 20 -6.90 12.48 -13.18
C ALA A 20 -7.50 12.56 -11.77
N ALA A 21 -8.83 12.59 -11.62
CA ALA A 21 -9.49 12.59 -10.33
C ALA A 21 -9.23 11.30 -9.52
N LYS A 22 -9.30 10.13 -10.18
CA LYS A 22 -8.98 8.84 -9.54
C LYS A 22 -7.50 8.75 -9.13
N ARG A 23 -6.58 9.22 -9.97
CA ARG A 23 -5.15 9.31 -9.62
C ARG A 23 -4.88 10.23 -8.43
N ARG A 24 -5.61 11.35 -8.33
CA ARG A 24 -5.49 12.27 -7.19
C ARG A 24 -5.95 11.62 -5.89
N LYS A 25 -7.06 10.88 -5.90
CA LYS A 25 -7.49 10.07 -4.74
C LYS A 25 -6.46 9.00 -4.35
N LEU A 26 -5.93 8.29 -5.33
CA LEU A 26 -4.91 7.26 -5.08
C LEU A 26 -3.63 7.85 -4.47
N ASN A 27 -3.19 9.02 -4.94
CA ASN A 27 -2.02 9.70 -4.38
C ASN A 27 -2.25 10.15 -2.93
N GLU A 28 -3.47 10.58 -2.58
CA GLU A 28 -3.82 10.94 -1.20
C GLU A 28 -3.77 9.73 -0.28
N GLU A 29 -4.30 8.58 -0.70
CA GLU A 29 -4.20 7.32 0.05
C GLU A 29 -2.74 6.86 0.21
N VAL A 30 -1.89 7.07 -0.79
CA VAL A 30 -0.46 6.74 -0.72
C VAL A 30 0.30 7.65 0.24
N GLU A 31 0.04 8.96 0.22
CA GLU A 31 0.64 9.91 1.15
C GLU A 31 0.16 9.70 2.59
N ASP A 32 -1.11 9.32 2.76
CA ASP A 32 -1.67 8.95 4.06
C ASP A 32 -1.02 7.69 4.61
N LEU A 33 -0.89 6.64 3.78
CA LEU A 33 -0.20 5.40 4.15
C LEU A 33 1.29 5.64 4.46
N LYS A 34 1.95 6.50 3.68
CA LYS A 34 3.35 6.89 3.90
C LYS A 34 3.50 7.62 5.23
N ARG A 35 2.61 8.55 5.56
CA ARG A 35 2.61 9.25 6.86
C ARG A 35 2.38 8.28 8.02
N HIS A 36 1.49 7.31 7.88
CA HIS A 36 1.29 6.27 8.90
C HIS A 36 2.53 5.37 9.07
N LEU A 37 3.22 5.03 7.98
CA LEU A 37 4.49 4.28 8.02
C LEU A 37 5.65 5.09 8.60
N GLU A 38 5.72 6.39 8.31
CA GLU A 38 6.75 7.30 8.82
C GLU A 38 6.58 7.52 10.33
N ILE A 39 5.35 7.76 10.80
CA ILE A 39 5.04 7.83 12.24
C ILE A 39 5.38 6.51 12.95
N MET A 40 5.15 5.35 12.30
CA MET A 40 5.55 4.06 12.84
C MET A 40 7.06 3.83 12.92
N LEU A 41 7.86 4.46 12.06
CA LEU A 41 9.31 4.32 12.05
C LEU A 41 10.01 5.33 12.97
N ASP A 42 9.48 6.54 13.08
CA ASP A 42 10.06 7.64 13.88
C ASP A 42 9.94 7.36 15.40
N GLU A 43 8.91 6.65 15.84
CA GLU A 43 8.72 6.31 17.28
C GLU A 43 9.64 5.17 17.76
N ASP A 44 10.37 4.51 16.85
CA ASP A 44 11.30 3.41 17.16
C ASP A 44 12.78 3.78 16.96
N ASP A 45 13.10 5.02 16.53
CA ASP A 45 14.47 5.42 16.16
C ASP A 45 15.09 6.44 17.12
N ASP A 46 14.87 6.27 18.42
CA ASP A 46 15.82 6.84 19.36
C ASP A 46 16.07 5.95 20.57
N VAL A 47 17.36 5.89 20.91
CA VAL A 47 17.92 5.29 22.12
C VAL A 47 18.30 3.81 22.03
N TYR A 48 19.57 3.61 21.63
CA TYR A 48 20.46 2.57 22.12
C TYR A 48 20.53 2.58 23.67
N THR A 49 19.48 2.17 24.36
CA THR A 49 19.53 1.83 25.78
C THR A 49 19.44 0.32 25.93
N GLU A 50 20.52 -0.21 26.44
CA GLU A 50 20.65 -1.52 27.06
C GLU A 50 19.54 -1.74 28.11
N ALA A 51 18.32 -2.12 27.70
CA ALA A 51 17.24 -2.41 28.64
C ALA A 51 16.08 -3.14 27.95
N THR A 52 15.93 -4.43 28.29
CA THR A 52 14.71 -5.26 28.14
C THR A 52 14.11 -5.35 26.73
N PRO A 53 13.87 -6.55 26.16
CA PRO A 53 13.13 -6.65 24.90
C PRO A 53 11.66 -6.31 25.16
N LEU A 54 11.34 -5.02 25.27
CA LEU A 54 10.00 -4.46 25.19
C LEU A 54 9.56 -4.56 23.72
N ARG A 55 9.32 -5.79 23.30
CA ARG A 55 8.42 -6.20 22.21
C ARG A 55 8.27 -5.15 21.10
N ARG A 56 9.37 -4.84 20.39
CA ARG A 56 9.28 -4.25 19.05
C ARG A 56 8.42 -5.19 18.22
N LYS A 57 7.19 -4.76 17.92
CA LYS A 57 6.26 -5.50 17.08
C LYS A 57 6.77 -5.39 15.65
N VAL A 58 7.74 -6.20 15.31
CA VAL A 58 8.23 -6.31 13.93
C VAL A 58 7.04 -6.76 13.09
N LEU A 59 6.47 -5.84 12.31
CA LEU A 59 5.43 -6.15 11.35
C LEU A 59 6.09 -6.96 10.23
N VAL A 60 5.93 -8.28 10.30
CA VAL A 60 6.28 -9.15 9.19
C VAL A 60 5.15 -9.00 8.17
N VAL A 61 5.46 -8.30 7.08
CA VAL A 61 4.51 -8.12 5.97
C VAL A 61 4.91 -9.09 4.86
N ASP A 62 4.00 -10.01 4.55
CA ASP A 62 4.16 -10.90 3.40
C ASP A 62 3.71 -10.16 2.13
N TYR A 63 4.54 -10.24 1.10
CA TYR A 63 4.24 -9.69 -0.22
C TYR A 63 4.29 -10.77 -1.30
N GLU A 64 3.38 -10.68 -2.25
CA GLU A 64 3.40 -11.45 -3.49
C GLU A 64 3.86 -10.53 -4.64
N ILE A 65 4.83 -10.99 -5.42
CA ILE A 65 5.30 -10.29 -6.61
C ILE A 65 4.52 -10.82 -7.80
N ILE A 66 3.60 -10.01 -8.32
CA ILE A 66 2.83 -10.34 -9.52
C ILE A 66 3.38 -9.59 -10.72
N LYS A 67 3.41 -10.23 -11.88
CA LYS A 67 3.92 -9.62 -13.13
C LYS A 67 2.76 -9.31 -14.06
N ILE A 68 2.50 -8.03 -14.30
CA ILE A 68 1.45 -7.55 -15.20
C ILE A 68 2.10 -6.70 -16.29
N ASN A 69 1.86 -7.01 -17.56
CA ASN A 69 2.42 -6.29 -18.72
C ASN A 69 3.96 -6.12 -18.65
N ASN A 70 4.65 -7.20 -18.26
CA ASN A 70 6.10 -7.22 -18.06
C ASN A 70 6.65 -6.33 -16.92
N LYS A 71 5.78 -5.71 -16.11
CA LYS A 71 6.16 -4.93 -14.94
C LYS A 71 5.82 -5.69 -13.65
N PRO A 72 6.73 -5.72 -12.66
CA PRO A 72 6.45 -6.29 -11.35
C PRO A 72 5.57 -5.33 -10.54
N TYR A 73 4.57 -5.88 -9.87
CA TYR A 73 3.70 -5.21 -8.91
C TYR A 73 3.75 -5.99 -7.59
N TYR A 74 3.78 -5.25 -6.48
CA TYR A 74 3.80 -5.82 -5.14
C TYR A 74 2.38 -5.83 -4.58
N LYS A 75 1.90 -6.98 -4.16
CA LYS A 75 0.61 -7.14 -3.50
C LYS A 75 0.84 -7.62 -2.08
N ILE A 76 0.42 -6.83 -1.09
CA ILE A 76 0.48 -7.23 0.32
C ILE A 76 -0.55 -8.34 0.54
N ILE A 77 -0.12 -9.50 1.03
CA ILE A 77 -0.99 -10.66 1.27
C ILE A 77 -1.45 -10.71 2.72
N ARG A 78 -0.55 -10.41 3.67
CA ARG A 78 -0.86 -10.31 5.10
C ARG A 78 0.08 -9.30 5.75
N ALA A 79 -0.47 -8.47 6.63
CA ALA A 79 0.28 -7.66 7.57
C ALA A 79 -0.03 -8.21 8.96
N ASP A 80 0.78 -9.13 9.46
CA ASP A 80 0.57 -9.69 10.80
C ASP A 80 1.13 -8.71 11.84
N GLY A 81 0.22 -7.92 12.43
CA GLY A 81 0.48 -7.04 13.56
C GLY A 81 0.49 -7.79 14.87
N THR A 82 1.60 -8.47 15.19
CA THR A 82 1.77 -9.19 16.47
C THR A 82 2.21 -8.27 17.57
#